data_AF-A0A5S9PCI9-F1
#
_entry.id   AF-A0A5S9PCI9-F1
#
_cell.length_a   1.000
_cell.length_b   1.000
_cell.length_c   1.000
_cell.angle_alpha   90.00
_cell.angle_beta   90.00
_cell.angle_gamma   90.00
#
_symmetry.space_group_name_H-M   'P 1'
#
loop_
_entity.id
_entity.type
_entity.pdbx_description
1 polymer ?
#
loop_
_entity_poly.entity_id
_entity_poly.type
_entity_poly.pdbx_seq_one_letter_code
_entity_poly.pdbx_strand_id
1 'polypeptide(L)'
;MTVNGEDIGTTESVQCSEAGPLTTITTGEGGESAGISALLASEDELIVKNVSVRDLGGFTGSFNAGLGGEATVTMAGRTYSIDGTAEGFETANPSFRTSGTFKIKVAC
;
A
#
# COMPACT_ATOMS: atom_id res chain seq x y z
N MET A 1 7.91 -3.30 -6.76
CA MET A 1 6.57 -2.80 -6.40
C MET A 1 6.06 -2.05 -7.61
N THR A 2 4.76 -2.10 -7.91
CA THR A 2 4.23 -1.37 -9.09
C THR A 2 3.16 -0.38 -8.70
N VAL A 3 3.18 0.81 -9.31
CA VAL A 3 2.11 1.81 -9.21
C VAL A 3 1.72 2.21 -10.63
N ASN A 4 0.42 2.15 -10.95
CA ASN A 4 -0.11 2.41 -12.31
C ASN A 4 0.59 1.60 -13.42
N GLY A 5 1.03 0.38 -13.09
CA GLY A 5 1.76 -0.50 -13.99
C GLY A 5 3.25 -0.16 -14.16
N GLU A 6 3.73 0.95 -13.61
CA GLU A 6 5.15 1.29 -13.58
C GLU A 6 5.85 0.54 -12.45
N ASP A 7 6.95 -0.15 -12.77
CA ASP A 7 7.78 -0.81 -11.77
C ASP A 7 8.69 0.20 -11.08
N ILE A 8 8.46 0.37 -9.79
CA ILE A 8 9.21 1.28 -8.92
C ILE A 8 10.44 0.58 -8.31
N GLY A 9 10.62 -0.71 -8.62
CA GLY A 9 11.74 -1.51 -8.15
C GLY A 9 11.52 -2.08 -6.75
N THR A 10 12.63 -2.40 -6.09
CA THR A 10 12.65 -3.05 -4.77
C THR A 10 13.29 -2.13 -3.75
N THR A 11 12.77 -2.15 -2.51
CA THR A 11 13.37 -1.44 -1.37
C THR A 11 13.67 -2.44 -0.26
N GLU A 12 14.79 -2.24 0.42
CA GLU A 12 15.14 -2.99 1.63
C GLU A 12 14.67 -2.28 2.90
N SER A 13 14.22 -1.03 2.79
CA SER A 13 13.67 -0.25 3.89
C SER A 13 12.22 -0.65 4.14
N VAL A 14 12.05 -1.81 4.77
CA VAL A 14 10.74 -2.37 5.14
C VAL A 14 10.64 -2.48 6.66
N GLN A 15 9.53 -1.99 7.21
CA GLN A 15 9.20 -2.12 8.62
C GLN A 15 7.83 -2.79 8.74
N CYS A 16 7.79 -3.89 9.50
CA CYS A 16 6.56 -4.57 9.85
C CYS A 16 6.37 -4.50 11.36
N SER A 17 5.20 -4.02 11.80
CA SER A 17 4.82 -3.93 13.21
C SER A 17 3.50 -4.66 13.43
N GLU A 18 3.46 -5.48 14.46
CA GLU A 18 2.27 -6.27 14.81
C GLU A 18 1.70 -5.80 16.14
N ALA A 19 0.37 -5.62 16.17
CA ALA A 19 -0.38 -5.24 17.35
C ALA A 19 -1.66 -6.07 17.44
N GLY A 20 -1.56 -7.23 18.09
CA GLY A 20 -2.65 -8.21 18.10
C GLY A 20 -2.92 -8.74 16.68
N PRO A 21 -4.17 -8.66 16.18
CA PRO A 21 -4.51 -9.12 14.82
C PRO A 21 -4.16 -8.09 13.73
N LEU A 22 -3.57 -6.96 14.09
CA LEU A 22 -3.22 -5.90 13.15
C LEU A 22 -1.76 -5.99 12.76
N THR A 23 -1.49 -5.92 11.45
CA THR A 23 -0.14 -5.84 10.90
C THR A 23 -0.02 -4.54 10.13
N THR A 24 0.91 -3.68 10.54
CA THR A 24 1.28 -2.45 9.82
C THR A 24 2.56 -2.69 9.06
N ILE A 25 2.53 -2.44 7.76
CA ILE A 25 3.69 -2.53 6.85
C ILE A 25 4.00 -1.12 6.38
N THR A 26 5.27 -0.71 6.45
CA THR A 26 5.74 0.55 5.90
C THR A 26 6.98 0.30 5.05
N THR A 27 7.03 0.92 3.88
CA THR A 27 8.20 0.91 3.00
C THR A 27 8.78 2.32 2.86
N GLY A 28 10.11 2.44 2.78
CA GLY A 28 10.81 3.72 2.71
C GLY A 28 11.42 4.14 4.05
N GLU A 29 12.15 5.26 4.06
CA GLU A 29 12.75 5.81 5.29
C GLU A 29 11.69 6.54 6.13
N GLY A 30 10.96 5.78 6.95
CA GLY A 30 9.89 6.30 7.80
C GLY A 30 8.62 6.63 7.03
N GLY A 31 7.46 6.59 7.71
CA GLY A 31 6.14 6.75 7.08
C GLY A 31 5.86 8.10 6.42
N GLU A 32 6.77 9.07 6.55
CA GLU A 32 6.67 10.43 6.00
C GLU A 32 7.38 10.59 4.65
N SER A 33 8.27 9.67 4.28
CA SER A 33 8.98 9.66 3.00
C SER A 33 8.15 9.04 1.87
N ALA A 34 8.63 9.15 0.63
CA ALA A 34 8.05 8.44 -0.51
C ALA A 34 8.01 6.93 -0.23
N GLY A 35 6.86 6.30 -0.46
CA GLY A 35 6.66 4.91 -0.09
C GLY A 35 5.21 4.52 0.11
N ILE A 36 5.02 3.40 0.80
CA ILE A 36 3.71 2.81 1.04
C ILE A 36 3.57 2.49 2.53
N SER A 37 2.40 2.76 3.08
CA SER A 37 1.96 2.24 4.37
C SER A 37 0.70 1.41 4.18
N ALA A 38 0.64 0.21 4.73
CA ALA A 38 -0.52 -0.66 4.67
C ALA A 38 -0.88 -1.18 6.06
N LEU A 39 -2.18 -1.22 6.35
CA LEU A 39 -2.73 -1.83 7.55
C LEU A 39 -3.56 -3.05 7.16
N LEU A 40 -3.15 -4.21 7.66
CA LEU A 40 -3.84 -5.48 7.50
C LEU A 40 -4.50 -5.89 8.82
N ALA A 41 -5.59 -6.64 8.71
CA ALA A 41 -6.22 -7.29 9.85
C ALA A 41 -6.37 -8.79 9.57
N SER A 42 -6.18 -9.62 10.59
CA SER A 42 -6.23 -11.08 10.52
C SER A 42 -7.14 -11.72 11.59
N GLU A 43 -8.19 -10.99 12.01
CA GLU A 43 -9.13 -11.43 13.06
C GLU A 43 -9.91 -12.69 12.66
N ASP A 44 -10.74 -12.58 11.62
CA ASP A 44 -11.51 -13.69 11.04
C ASP A 44 -10.96 -14.10 9.66
N GLU A 45 -10.56 -13.10 8.87
CA GLU A 45 -9.99 -13.24 7.53
C GLU A 45 -8.87 -12.22 7.36
N LEU A 46 -7.85 -12.57 6.57
CA LEU A 46 -6.79 -11.64 6.20
C LEU A 46 -7.32 -10.60 5.20
N ILE A 47 -7.50 -9.37 5.64
CA ILE A 47 -8.03 -8.27 4.83
C ILE A 47 -7.14 -7.03 4.88
N VAL A 48 -7.24 -6.20 3.84
CA VAL A 48 -6.62 -4.88 3.79
C VAL A 48 -7.58 -3.85 4.39
N LYS A 49 -7.19 -3.18 5.48
CA LYS A 49 -7.98 -2.09 6.09
C LYS A 49 -7.68 -0.74 5.44
N ASN A 50 -6.40 -0.46 5.19
CA ASN A 50 -5.93 0.77 4.56
C ASN A 50 -4.66 0.52 3.75
N VAL A 51 -4.49 1.26 2.66
CA VAL A 51 -3.19 1.47 1.99
C VAL A 51 -3.04 2.95 1.70
N SER A 52 -1.87 3.51 1.99
CA SER A 52 -1.48 4.86 1.65
C SER A 52 -0.25 4.82 0.77
N VAL A 53 -0.35 5.34 -0.45
CA VAL A 53 0.76 5.51 -1.39
C VAL A 53 1.16 6.98 -1.36
N ARG A 54 2.43 7.27 -1.12
CA ARG A 54 2.94 8.64 -1.01
C ARG A 54 4.09 8.83 -1.99
N ASP A 55 3.91 9.78 -2.89
CA ASP A 55 4.90 10.21 -3.88
C ASP A 55 5.70 9.05 -4.51
N LEU A 56 4.99 8.02 -4.94
CA LEU A 56 5.60 6.79 -5.44
C LEU A 56 5.13 6.54 -6.88
N GLY A 57 6.08 6.49 -7.81
CA GLY A 57 5.74 6.39 -9.25
C GLY A 57 4.92 7.57 -9.76
N GLY A 58 5.14 8.77 -9.19
CA GLY A 58 4.38 9.97 -9.55
C GLY A 58 2.92 9.98 -9.04
N PHE A 59 2.55 9.12 -8.08
CA PHE A 59 1.20 9.05 -7.53
C PHE A 59 1.19 9.20 -6.00
N THR A 60 0.17 9.91 -5.50
CA THR A 60 -0.17 9.95 -4.08
C THR A 60 -1.66 9.68 -3.90
N GLY A 61 -2.02 8.74 -3.04
CA GLY A 61 -3.41 8.34 -2.84
C GLY A 61 -3.59 7.34 -1.71
N SER A 62 -4.85 7.00 -1.44
CA SER A 62 -5.17 6.01 -0.42
C SER A 62 -6.36 5.14 -0.78
N PHE A 63 -6.31 3.91 -0.26
CA PHE A 63 -7.44 3.00 -0.15
C PHE A 63 -7.86 2.91 1.33
N ASN A 64 -9.15 2.97 1.59
CA ASN A 64 -9.73 2.73 2.92
C ASN A 64 -10.94 1.82 2.77
N ALA A 65 -10.95 0.70 3.50
CA ALA A 65 -12.05 -0.25 3.44
C ALA A 65 -13.38 0.45 3.77
N GLY A 66 -14.38 0.28 2.89
CA GLY A 66 -15.70 0.89 3.04
C GLY A 66 -15.84 2.32 2.52
N LEU A 67 -14.78 2.95 2.00
CA LEU A 67 -14.81 4.32 1.46
C LEU A 67 -14.57 4.42 -0.07
N GLY A 68 -14.58 3.28 -0.77
CA GLY A 68 -14.35 3.19 -2.21
C GLY A 68 -12.98 2.59 -2.57
N GLY A 69 -12.84 2.16 -3.83
CA GLY A 69 -11.73 1.32 -4.28
C GLY A 69 -11.84 -0.12 -3.76
N GLU A 70 -10.88 -0.95 -4.16
CA GLU A 70 -10.79 -2.35 -3.76
C GLU A 70 -9.33 -2.69 -3.49
N ALA A 71 -9.08 -3.49 -2.44
CA ALA A 71 -7.76 -4.04 -2.17
C ALA A 71 -7.89 -5.47 -1.65
N THR A 72 -7.00 -6.33 -2.12
CA THR A 72 -6.91 -7.74 -1.73
C THR A 72 -5.53 -8.02 -1.17
N VAL A 73 -5.44 -9.02 -0.32
CA VAL A 73 -4.17 -9.48 0.22
C VAL A 73 -4.13 -11.01 0.23
N THR A 74 -2.98 -11.55 -0.14
CA THR A 74 -2.66 -12.97 0.03
C THR A 74 -1.34 -13.08 0.77
N MET A 75 -1.14 -14.21 1.46
CA MET A 75 0.09 -14.48 2.19
C MET A 75 0.64 -15.85 1.77
N ALA A 76 1.92 -15.87 1.39
CA ALA A 76 2.66 -17.10 1.12
C ALA A 76 3.89 -17.14 2.03
N GLY A 77 3.86 -18.00 3.05
CA GLY A 77 4.89 -18.04 4.09
C GLY A 77 4.94 -16.71 4.85
N ARG A 78 5.98 -15.93 4.59
CA ARG A 78 6.25 -14.61 5.20
C ARG A 78 6.03 -13.44 4.24
N THR A 79 5.55 -13.72 3.05
CA THR A 79 5.39 -12.71 2.00
C THR A 79 3.93 -12.36 1.83
N TYR A 80 3.59 -11.09 2.07
CA TYR A 80 2.31 -10.50 1.73
C TYR A 80 2.34 -10.01 0.28
N SER A 81 1.32 -10.36 -0.50
CA SER A 81 1.04 -9.75 -1.80
C SER A 81 -0.26 -8.95 -1.69
N ILE A 82 -0.16 -7.63 -1.86
CA ILE A 82 -1.26 -6.68 -1.74
C ILE A 82 -1.48 -6.03 -3.09
N ASP A 83 -2.69 -6.13 -3.62
CA ASP A 83 -3.09 -5.59 -4.91
C ASP A 83 -4.37 -4.77 -4.74
N GLY A 84 -4.44 -3.59 -5.35
CA GLY A 84 -5.64 -2.76 -5.24
C GLY A 84 -5.64 -1.47 -6.04
N THR A 85 -6.66 -0.67 -5.78
CA THR A 85 -6.86 0.66 -6.34
C THR A 85 -7.00 1.68 -5.21
N ALA A 86 -6.33 2.81 -5.34
CA ALA A 86 -6.35 3.93 -4.41
C ALA A 86 -6.86 5.19 -5.11
N GLU A 87 -7.60 6.01 -4.38
CA GLU A 87 -8.05 7.33 -4.84
C GLU A 87 -7.02 8.39 -4.42
N GLY A 88 -6.66 9.29 -5.34
CA GLY A 88 -5.55 10.19 -5.15
C GLY A 88 -5.37 11.20 -6.27
N PHE A 89 -4.12 11.51 -6.58
CA PHE A 89 -3.71 12.44 -7.63
C PHE A 89 -2.32 12.06 -8.18
N GLU A 90 -2.05 12.48 -9.41
CA GLU A 90 -0.70 12.50 -9.97
C GLU A 90 0.09 13.65 -9.31
N THR A 91 1.32 13.39 -8.86
CA THR A 91 2.12 14.40 -8.17
C THR A 91 2.50 15.58 -9.06
N ALA A 92 2.55 15.36 -10.38
CA ALA A 92 2.71 16.43 -11.37
C ALA A 92 1.46 17.32 -11.52
N ASN A 93 0.28 16.81 -11.15
CA ASN A 93 -1.02 17.47 -11.34
C ASN A 93 -1.90 17.38 -10.07
N PRO A 94 -1.43 17.88 -8.90
CA PRO A 94 -2.02 17.56 -7.59
C PRO A 94 -3.43 18.09 -7.36
N SER A 95 -3.90 19.03 -8.19
CA SER A 95 -5.27 19.57 -8.12
C SER A 95 -6.33 18.66 -8.75
N PHE A 96 -5.92 17.65 -9.53
CA PHE A 96 -6.85 16.76 -10.23
C PHE A 96 -6.90 15.40 -9.56
N ARG A 97 -8.11 15.00 -9.15
CA ARG A 97 -8.34 13.66 -8.59
C ARG A 97 -8.27 12.61 -9.68
N THR A 98 -7.66 11.48 -9.34
CA THR A 98 -7.60 10.30 -10.18
C THR A 98 -7.55 9.04 -9.31
N SER A 99 -7.81 7.89 -9.93
CA SER A 99 -7.59 6.58 -9.33
C SER A 99 -6.26 6.02 -9.79
N GLY A 100 -5.53 5.35 -8.90
CA GLY A 100 -4.28 4.69 -9.20
C GLY A 100 -4.27 3.24 -8.73
N THR A 101 -3.65 2.34 -9.50
CA THR A 101 -3.49 0.94 -9.10
C THR A 101 -2.16 0.73 -8.40
N PHE A 102 -2.11 -0.20 -7.45
CA PHE A 102 -0.87 -0.58 -6.77
C PHE A 102 -0.74 -2.09 -6.64
N LYS A 103 0.50 -2.59 -6.69
CA LYS A 103 0.86 -3.97 -6.35
C LYS A 103 2.13 -3.99 -5.52
N ILE A 104 2.04 -4.65 -4.37
CA ILE A 104 3.06 -4.64 -3.34
C ILE A 104 3.35 -6.10 -2.99
N LYS A 105 4.62 -6.47 -3.02
CA LYS A 105 5.10 -7.72 -2.45
C LYS A 105 6.11 -7.39 -1.39
N VAL A 106 5.85 -7.84 -0.17
CA VAL A 106 6.65 -7.48 1.00
C VAL A 106 6.83 -8.70 1.89
N ALA A 107 8.06 -8.90 2.36
CA ALA A 107 8.37 -9.97 3.30
C ALA A 107 8.55 -9.39 4.71
N CYS A 108 7.84 -9.99 5.66
CA CYS A 108 8.03 -9.87 7.10
C CYS A 108 8.28 -11.31 7.61
#